data_AF-A0A1D6H6E7-F1
#
_entry.id   AF-A0A1D6H6E7-F1
#
_cell.length_a   1.000
_cell.length_b   1.000
_cell.length_c   1.000
_cell.angle_alpha   90.00
_cell.angle_beta   90.00
_cell.angle_gamma   90.00
#
_symmetry.space_group_name_H-M   'P 1'
#
loop_
_entity.id
_entity.type
_entity.pdbx_description
1 polymer ?
#
loop_
_entity_poly.entity_id
_entity_poly.type
_entity_poly.pdbx_seq_one_letter_code
_entity_poly.pdbx_strand_id
1 'polypeptide(L)'
;MCGVACLIYLAEMAAAAGPYKEMLEVVNACAARIRWRLRPASKRRLLNDILFLCTGLRPVVLVDYGGTMPQLQENLCGLLYLARQVISRL
;
A
#
# COMPACT_ATOMS: atom_id res chain seq x y z
N MET A 1 20.82 -27.72 -8.41
CA MET A 1 21.29 -26.38 -7.98
C MET A 1 20.23 -25.27 -8.05
N CYS A 2 19.11 -25.40 -8.79
CA CYS A 2 18.07 -24.37 -8.89
C CYS A 2 17.12 -24.27 -7.66
N GLY A 3 16.83 -25.39 -6.97
CA GLY A 3 15.86 -25.41 -5.87
C GLY A 3 16.32 -24.73 -4.57
N VAL A 4 17.60 -24.85 -4.21
CA VAL A 4 18.14 -24.28 -2.96
C VAL A 4 18.27 -22.76 -3.05
N ALA A 5 18.69 -22.24 -4.20
CA ALA A 5 18.74 -20.80 -4.46
C ALA A 5 17.34 -20.16 -4.42
N CYS A 6 16.31 -20.83 -4.97
CA CYS A 6 14.92 -20.36 -4.92
C CYS A 6 14.37 -20.36 -3.48
N LEU A 7 14.70 -21.38 -2.68
CA LEU A 7 14.31 -21.44 -1.27
C LEU A 7 15.01 -20.36 -0.42
N ILE A 8 16.28 -20.09 -0.68
CA ILE A 8 17.02 -18.99 -0.02
C ILE A 8 16.41 -17.65 -0.40
N TYR A 9 16.11 -17.42 -1.69
CA TYR A 9 15.45 -16.20 -2.15
C TYR A 9 14.06 -16.01 -1.52
N LEU A 10 13.25 -17.08 -1.49
CA LEU A 10 11.92 -17.05 -0.85
C LEU A 10 12.03 -16.82 0.67
N ALA A 11 13.03 -17.40 1.33
CA ALA A 11 13.26 -17.20 2.75
C ALA A 11 13.78 -15.78 3.07
N GLU A 12 14.66 -15.20 2.25
CA GLU A 12 15.09 -13.81 2.36
C GLU A 12 13.93 -12.83 2.12
N MET A 13 13.09 -13.08 1.10
CA MET A 13 11.88 -12.30 0.86
C MET A 13 10.86 -12.43 2.02
N ALA A 14 10.74 -13.61 2.62
CA ALA A 14 9.90 -13.84 3.79
C ALA A 14 10.48 -13.19 5.06
N ALA A 15 11.79 -13.15 5.23
CA ALA A 15 12.46 -12.46 6.33
C ALA A 15 12.35 -10.93 6.20
N ALA A 16 12.40 -10.41 4.97
CA ALA A 16 12.11 -9.01 4.67
C ALA A 16 10.61 -8.65 4.82
N ALA A 17 9.72 -9.64 5.06
CA ALA A 17 8.29 -9.41 5.18
C ALA A 17 7.83 -8.68 6.45
N GLY A 18 8.67 -8.62 7.49
CA GLY A 18 8.36 -7.91 8.74
C GLY A 18 8.01 -6.44 8.50
N PRO A 19 8.94 -5.63 7.95
CA PRO A 19 8.67 -4.24 7.57
C PRO A 19 7.49 -4.07 6.61
N TYR A 20 7.28 -5.02 5.69
CA TYR A 20 6.16 -4.96 4.74
C TYR A 20 4.80 -5.16 5.42
N LYS A 21 4.73 -6.05 6.41
CA LYS A 21 3.52 -6.31 7.17
C LYS A 21 3.13 -5.10 8.00
N GLU A 22 4.09 -4.49 8.70
CA GLU A 22 3.87 -3.27 9.49
C GLU A 22 3.42 -2.11 8.60
N MET A 23 4.07 -1.92 7.44
CA MET A 23 3.69 -0.88 6.50
C MET A 23 2.28 -1.08 5.95
N LEU A 24 1.91 -2.32 5.63
CA LEU A 24 0.56 -2.68 5.19
C LEU A 24 -0.47 -2.42 6.29
N GLU A 25 -0.15 -2.71 7.56
CA GLU A 25 -1.01 -2.41 8.70
C GLU A 25 -1.22 -0.90 8.88
N VAL A 26 -0.16 -0.09 8.77
CA VAL A 26 -0.26 1.38 8.82
C VAL A 26 -1.12 1.93 7.68
N VAL A 27 -0.90 1.46 6.45
CA VAL A 27 -1.68 1.88 5.28
C VAL A 27 -3.15 1.47 5.44
N ASN A 28 -3.42 0.25 5.91
CA ASN A 28 -4.79 -0.22 6.16
C ASN A 28 -5.48 0.58 7.26
N ALA A 29 -4.78 0.91 8.35
CA ALA A 29 -5.30 1.73 9.43
C ALA A 29 -5.63 3.15 8.95
N CYS A 30 -4.76 3.77 8.14
CA CYS A 30 -5.00 5.07 7.53
C CYS A 30 -6.20 5.01 6.56
N ALA A 31 -6.25 3.99 5.71
CA ALA A 31 -7.35 3.80 4.77
C ALA A 31 -8.69 3.53 5.47
N ALA A 32 -8.71 2.87 6.63
CA ALA A 32 -9.94 2.64 7.40
C ALA A 32 -10.56 3.95 7.94
N ARG A 33 -9.74 4.99 8.17
CA ARG A 33 -10.19 6.30 8.66
C ARG A 33 -10.82 7.16 7.57
N ILE A 34 -10.71 6.76 6.31
CA ILE A 34 -11.20 7.49 5.15
C ILE A 34 -12.46 6.81 4.62
N ARG A 35 -13.48 7.63 4.31
CA ARG A 35 -14.75 7.13 3.77
C ARG A 35 -14.65 6.93 2.26
N TRP A 36 -14.06 5.82 1.84
CA TRP A 36 -13.95 5.45 0.44
C TRP A 36 -15.32 5.23 -0.21
N ARG A 37 -15.63 6.01 -1.25
CA ARG A 37 -16.76 5.74 -2.16
C ARG A 37 -16.30 4.92 -3.37
N LEU A 38 -15.54 3.86 -3.10
CA LEU A 38 -14.97 2.97 -4.11
C LEU A 38 -15.62 1.59 -4.05
N ARG A 39 -15.71 0.92 -5.19
CA ARG A 39 -16.06 -0.51 -5.23
C ARG A 39 -14.99 -1.33 -4.50
N PRO A 40 -15.33 -2.48 -3.88
CA PRO A 40 -14.37 -3.31 -3.15
C PRO A 40 -13.15 -3.70 -3.99
N ALA A 41 -13.34 -4.02 -5.28
CA ALA A 41 -12.26 -4.36 -6.21
C ALA A 41 -11.30 -3.18 -6.43
N SER A 42 -11.84 -1.99 -6.68
CA SER A 42 -11.05 -0.76 -6.83
C SER A 42 -10.28 -0.40 -5.57
N LYS A 43 -10.92 -0.53 -4.40
CA LYS A 43 -10.27 -0.27 -3.11
C LYS A 43 -9.09 -1.21 -2.89
N ARG A 44 -9.24 -2.49 -3.22
CA ARG A 44 -8.15 -3.47 -3.14
C ARG A 44 -7.00 -3.13 -4.08
N ARG A 45 -7.30 -2.74 -5.32
CA ARG A 45 -6.31 -2.28 -6.29
C ARG A 45 -5.52 -1.08 -5.77
N LEU A 46 -6.21 -0.06 -5.24
CA LEU A 46 -5.57 1.11 -4.63
C LEU A 46 -4.57 0.73 -3.52
N LEU A 47 -4.99 -0.13 -2.59
CA LEU A 47 -4.12 -0.54 -1.49
C LEU A 47 -2.88 -1.31 -1.99
N ASN A 48 -3.06 -2.19 -2.97
CA ASN A 48 -1.94 -2.89 -3.60
C ASN A 48 -1.00 -1.93 -4.34
N ASP A 49 -1.54 -0.96 -5.07
CA ASP A 49 -0.75 0.04 -5.80
C ASP A 49 0.06 0.92 -4.83
N ILE A 50 -0.53 1.36 -3.71
CA ILE A 50 0.21 2.05 -2.64
C ILE A 50 1.33 1.16 -2.08
N LEU A 51 1.04 -0.11 -1.78
CA LEU A 51 2.04 -1.06 -1.28
C LEU A 51 3.20 -1.23 -2.28
N PHE A 52 2.91 -1.35 -3.57
CA PHE A 52 3.93 -1.50 -4.61
C PHE A 52 4.78 -0.25 -4.79
N LEU A 53 4.21 0.95 -4.65
CA LEU A 53 4.98 2.19 -4.62
C LEU A 53 5.92 2.22 -3.41
N CYS A 54 5.39 1.91 -2.23
CA CYS A 54 6.12 1.96 -0.98
C CYS A 54 7.27 0.94 -0.90
N THR A 55 7.13 -0.19 -1.58
CA THR A 55 8.15 -1.25 -1.65
C THR A 55 9.12 -1.07 -2.83
N GLY A 56 8.91 -0.06 -3.68
CA GLY A 56 9.70 0.13 -4.91
C GLY A 56 9.47 -0.93 -5.99
N LEU A 57 8.53 -1.86 -5.78
CA LEU A 57 8.16 -2.89 -6.77
C LEU A 57 7.49 -2.28 -8.02
N ARG A 58 6.88 -1.10 -7.88
CA ARG A 58 6.44 -0.27 -9.01
C ARG A 58 6.89 1.17 -8.81
N PRO A 59 7.52 1.80 -9.81
CA PRO A 59 7.94 3.19 -9.70
C PRO A 59 6.78 4.18 -9.92
N VAL A 60 5.70 3.76 -10.60
CA VAL A 60 4.56 4.60 -10.97
C VAL A 60 3.27 3.78 -10.88
N VAL A 61 2.19 4.43 -10.43
CA VAL A 61 0.84 3.85 -10.44
C VAL A 61 -0.15 4.80 -11.10
N LEU A 62 -1.04 4.24 -11.90
CA LEU A 62 -2.11 4.99 -12.54
C LEU A 62 -3.25 5.18 -11.54
N VAL A 63 -3.61 6.44 -11.27
CA VAL A 63 -4.72 6.79 -10.38
C VAL A 63 -6.03 6.77 -11.17
N ASP A 64 -6.54 5.56 -11.41
CA ASP A 64 -7.89 5.32 -11.94
C ASP A 64 -8.53 4.16 -11.18
N TYR A 65 -9.06 4.48 -10.01
CA TYR A 65 -9.75 3.53 -9.14
C TYR A 65 -11.27 3.61 -9.31
N GLY A 66 -11.76 4.41 -10.26
CA GLY A 66 -13.16 4.82 -10.31
C GLY A 66 -13.57 5.67 -9.10
N GLY A 67 -14.83 6.13 -9.09
CA GLY A 67 -15.34 7.07 -8.09
C GLY A 67 -15.45 8.49 -8.64
N THR A 68 -16.00 9.40 -7.83
CA THR A 68 -16.19 10.80 -8.23
C THR A 68 -14.92 11.59 -7.99
N MET A 69 -14.32 12.13 -9.05
CA MET A 69 -13.38 13.26 -8.93
C MET A 69 -14.21 14.50 -8.55
N PRO A 70 -13.83 15.35 -7.57
CA PRO A 70 -12.54 15.50 -6.89
C PRO A 70 -12.37 14.68 -5.59
N GLN A 71 -13.41 14.00 -5.12
CA GLN A 71 -13.43 13.30 -3.83
C GLN A 71 -12.32 12.24 -3.69
N LEU A 72 -11.99 11.54 -4.78
CA LEU A 72 -10.88 10.57 -4.78
C LEU A 72 -9.54 11.24 -4.47
N GLN A 73 -9.29 12.42 -5.04
CA GLN A 73 -8.07 13.19 -4.80
C GLN A 73 -7.97 13.60 -3.33
N GLU A 74 -9.04 14.16 -2.75
CA GLU A 74 -9.09 14.54 -1.34
C GLU A 74 -8.80 13.34 -0.42
N ASN A 75 -9.39 12.18 -0.71
CA ASN A 75 -9.15 10.96 0.04
C ASN A 75 -7.69 10.49 -0.04
N LEU A 76 -7.07 10.57 -1.22
CA LEU A 76 -5.65 10.21 -1.40
C LEU A 76 -4.73 11.18 -0.66
N CYS A 77 -4.97 12.48 -0.77
CA CYS A 77 -4.22 13.49 -0.02
C CYS A 77 -4.39 13.30 1.50
N GLY A 78 -5.61 13.00 1.96
CA GLY A 78 -5.89 12.66 3.36
C GLY A 78 -5.13 11.41 3.81
N LEU A 79 -5.04 10.37 2.97
CA LEU A 79 -4.27 9.17 3.28
C LEU A 79 -2.78 9.47 3.47
N LEU A 80 -2.19 10.26 2.57
CA LEU A 80 -0.78 10.67 2.67
C LEU A 80 -0.53 11.53 3.92
N TYR A 81 -1.47 12.42 4.24
CA TYR A 81 -1.38 13.23 5.45
C TYR A 81 -1.43 12.38 6.73
N LEU A 82 -2.35 11.42 6.80
CA LEU A 82 -2.44 10.47 7.91
C LEU A 82 -1.17 9.62 8.02
N ALA A 83 -0.68 9.08 6.92
CA ALA A 83 0.56 8.29 6.89
C ALA A 83 1.75 9.12 7.40
N ARG A 84 1.89 10.37 6.96
CA ARG A 84 2.94 11.28 7.44
C ARG A 84 2.84 11.53 8.95
N GLN A 85 1.63 11.70 9.49
CA GLN A 85 1.45 11.86 10.94
C GLN A 85 1.86 10.61 11.73
N VAL A 86 1.56 9.42 11.20
CA VAL A 86 1.99 8.16 11.83
C VAL A 86 3.52 8.06 11.81
N ILE A 87 4.15 8.32 10.67
CA ILE A 87 5.61 8.29 10.53
C ILE A 87 6.29 9.32 11.45
N SER A 88 5.74 10.54 11.57
CA SER A 88 6.32 11.59 12.42
C SER A 88 6.19 11.33 13.93
N ARG A 89 5.44 10.30 14.32
CA ARG A 89 5.22 9.90 15.72
C ARG A 89 5.99 8.64 16.11
N LEU A 90 6.66 8.00 15.14
CA LEU A 90 7.62 6.92 15.33
C LEU A 90 9.01 7.54 15.54
#